data_AF-A0A6G0UUR6-F1
#
_entry.id   AF-A0A6G0UUR6-F1
#
_cell.length_a   1.000
_cell.length_b   1.000
_cell.length_c   1.000
_cell.angle_alpha   90.00
_cell.angle_beta   90.00
_cell.angle_gamma   90.00
#
_symmetry.space_group_name_H-M   'P 1'
#
loop_
_entity.id
_entity.type
_entity.pdbx_description
1 polymer ?
#
loop_
_entity_poly.entity_id
_entity_poly.type
_entity_poly.pdbx_seq_one_letter_code
_entity_poly.pdbx_strand_id
1 'polypeptide(L)'
;MPVVDGIRVDYFTKFALWSDEVVGKRTLTDVPAKPWVVFKYGVYCHFLASMFGIVFGITCFCVGVQNSYMYEEVNCSDGTDVFVPIANSITAFIGLLALKQGHIAWNGFLHFLFCIIMIFYNILAVIDTSLMAKRWGKWVDHPRTDQNWPESFVWMDWSLAFVLFCNLLICCMLTFIHIIYHRDWCGWQRRRERSLLVSNAQNARSP
;
A
#
# COMPACT_ATOMS: atom_id res chain seq x y z
N MET A 1 -16.76 1.81 -31.47
CA MET A 1 -15.61 1.17 -30.79
C MET A 1 -14.39 1.39 -31.66
N PRO A 2 -13.28 1.94 -31.14
CA PRO A 2 -12.14 2.29 -31.98
C PRO A 2 -11.25 1.06 -32.22
N VAL A 3 -10.95 0.78 -33.48
CA VAL A 3 -10.17 -0.37 -33.98
C VAL A 3 -8.68 -0.06 -33.88
N VAL A 4 -7.86 -1.00 -33.42
CA VAL A 4 -6.39 -0.98 -33.50
C VAL A 4 -5.99 -2.27 -34.22
N ASP A 5 -5.23 -2.16 -35.30
CA ASP A 5 -4.78 -3.31 -36.14
C ASP A 5 -5.88 -4.29 -36.56
N GLY A 6 -7.08 -3.78 -36.88
CA GLY A 6 -8.22 -4.61 -37.33
C GLY A 6 -8.94 -5.38 -36.21
N ILE A 7 -8.48 -5.29 -34.96
CA ILE A 7 -9.08 -5.97 -33.81
C ILE A 7 -9.91 -4.97 -32.99
N ARG A 8 -11.10 -5.40 -32.56
CA ARG A 8 -11.93 -4.64 -31.62
C ARG A 8 -11.28 -4.75 -30.23
N VAL A 9 -10.48 -3.76 -29.88
CA VAL A 9 -9.77 -3.73 -28.59
C VAL A 9 -10.66 -3.04 -27.56
N ASP A 10 -10.94 -3.72 -26.45
CA ASP A 10 -11.70 -3.15 -25.34
C ASP A 10 -10.91 -2.04 -24.62
N TYR A 11 -11.60 -1.22 -23.80
CA TYR A 11 -10.97 -0.10 -23.10
C TYR A 11 -9.88 -0.56 -22.11
N PHE A 12 -10.05 -1.73 -21.50
CA PHE A 12 -9.09 -2.30 -20.56
C PHE A 12 -7.77 -2.67 -21.27
N THR A 13 -7.86 -3.31 -22.43
CA THR A 13 -6.70 -3.70 -23.24
C THR A 13 -5.97 -2.46 -23.75
N LYS A 14 -6.68 -1.39 -24.11
CA LYS A 14 -6.03 -0.11 -24.45
C LYS A 14 -5.28 0.49 -23.26
N PHE A 15 -5.90 0.49 -22.09
CA PHE A 15 -5.25 0.95 -20.86
C PHE A 15 -4.03 0.11 -20.52
N ALA A 16 -4.11 -1.21 -20.67
CA ALA A 16 -3.00 -2.13 -20.42
C ALA A 16 -1.83 -1.89 -21.39
N LEU A 17 -2.08 -1.80 -22.69
CA LEU A 17 -1.06 -1.51 -23.70
C LEU A 17 -0.42 -0.14 -23.50
N TRP A 18 -1.23 0.88 -23.21
CA TRP A 18 -0.72 2.21 -22.89
C TRP A 18 0.13 2.22 -21.62
N SER A 19 -0.30 1.51 -20.57
CA SER A 19 0.44 1.42 -19.31
C SER A 19 1.76 0.67 -19.49
N ASP A 20 1.78 -0.41 -20.27
CA ASP A 20 2.98 -1.15 -20.60
C ASP A 20 3.98 -0.28 -21.37
N GLU A 21 3.51 0.48 -22.36
CA GLU A 21 4.36 1.40 -23.11
C GLU A 21 4.94 2.51 -22.21
N VAL A 22 4.15 3.07 -21.30
CA VAL A 22 4.55 4.18 -20.43
C VAL A 22 5.47 3.72 -19.29
N VAL A 23 5.16 2.58 -18.67
CA VAL A 23 5.90 2.03 -17.52
C VAL A 23 7.13 1.24 -17.97
N GLY A 24 6.99 0.42 -19.02
CA GLY A 24 8.07 -0.45 -19.54
C GLY A 24 9.27 0.31 -20.11
N LYS A 25 9.07 1.57 -20.54
CA LYS A 25 10.17 2.45 -20.97
C LYS A 25 10.95 3.08 -19.80
N ARG A 26 10.60 2.79 -18.55
CA ARG A 26 11.18 3.41 -17.35
C ARG A 26 11.93 2.39 -16.50
N THR A 27 12.92 2.88 -15.78
CA THR A 27 13.69 2.10 -14.82
C THR A 27 13.63 2.78 -13.46
N LEU A 28 13.64 2.00 -12.37
CA LEU A 28 13.82 2.56 -11.03
C LEU A 28 15.30 2.84 -10.72
N THR A 29 16.22 2.42 -11.58
CA THR A 29 17.66 2.69 -11.43
C THR A 29 18.04 4.14 -11.75
N ASP A 30 17.20 4.84 -12.50
CA ASP A 30 17.45 6.24 -12.87
C ASP A 30 16.87 7.26 -11.85
N VAL A 31 16.33 6.78 -10.72
CA VAL A 31 15.75 7.62 -9.66
C VAL A 31 16.87 8.39 -8.93
N PRO A 32 16.71 9.70 -8.67
CA PRO A 32 17.67 10.45 -7.88
C PRO A 32 17.93 9.83 -6.49
N ALA A 33 19.16 9.92 -5.99
CA ALA A 33 19.58 9.21 -4.79
C ALA A 33 18.73 9.52 -3.53
N LYS A 34 18.34 10.77 -3.30
CA LYS A 34 17.55 11.17 -2.13
C LYS A 34 16.16 10.51 -2.08
N PRO A 35 15.27 10.67 -3.08
CA PRO A 35 13.96 10.00 -3.09
C PRO A 35 14.09 8.48 -3.11
N TRP A 36 15.13 7.93 -3.75
CA TRP A 36 15.39 6.49 -3.73
C TRP A 36 15.67 5.94 -2.33
N VAL A 37 16.49 6.64 -1.55
CA VAL A 37 16.80 6.25 -0.17
C VAL A 37 15.55 6.25 0.71
N VAL A 38 14.73 7.31 0.61
CA VAL A 38 13.47 7.39 1.37
C VAL A 38 12.50 6.30 0.94
N PHE A 39 12.38 6.03 -0.36
CA PHE A 39 11.56 4.93 -0.87
C PHE A 39 12.02 3.57 -0.31
N LYS A 40 13.32 3.28 -0.37
CA LYS A 40 13.91 2.04 0.15
C LYS A 40 13.60 1.82 1.62
N TYR A 41 13.88 2.82 2.47
CA TYR A 41 13.56 2.73 3.90
C TYR A 41 12.06 2.65 4.15
N GLY A 42 11.24 3.39 3.40
CA GLY A 42 9.79 3.33 3.49
C GLY A 42 9.23 1.93 3.20
N VAL A 43 9.76 1.24 2.17
CA VAL A 43 9.36 -0.14 1.84
C VAL A 43 9.75 -1.11 2.96
N TYR A 44 10.94 -0.98 3.56
CA TYR A 44 11.32 -1.83 4.70
C TYR A 44 10.45 -1.56 5.93
N CYS A 45 10.18 -0.30 6.24
CA CYS A 45 9.26 0.06 7.32
C CYS A 45 7.85 -0.49 7.06
N HIS A 46 7.36 -0.40 5.81
CA HIS A 46 6.07 -0.97 5.41
C HIS A 46 6.07 -2.48 5.66
N PHE A 47 7.11 -3.18 5.20
CA PHE A 47 7.21 -4.63 5.41
C PHE A 47 7.20 -5.01 6.89
N LEU A 48 7.99 -4.33 7.73
CA LEU A 48 8.01 -4.60 9.18
C LEU A 48 6.65 -4.32 9.83
N ALA A 49 6.04 -3.17 9.53
CA ALA A 49 4.73 -2.80 10.06
C ALA A 49 3.62 -3.76 9.60
N SER A 50 3.67 -4.25 8.35
CA SER A 50 2.74 -5.25 7.84
C SER A 50 2.93 -6.61 8.52
N MET A 51 4.17 -7.03 8.81
CA MET A 51 4.44 -8.25 9.57
C MET A 51 3.89 -8.18 11.00
N PHE A 52 4.10 -7.06 11.70
CA PHE A 52 3.45 -6.85 13.00
C PHE A 52 1.94 -6.88 12.88
N GLY A 53 1.38 -6.23 11.85
CA GLY A 53 -0.05 -6.24 11.57
C GLY A 53 -0.61 -7.64 11.41
N ILE A 54 0.08 -8.52 10.66
CA ILE A 54 -0.34 -9.93 10.51
C ILE A 54 -0.34 -10.64 11.86
N VAL A 55 0.71 -10.49 12.67
CA VAL A 55 0.80 -11.17 13.96
C VAL A 55 -0.35 -10.75 14.88
N PHE A 56 -0.63 -9.44 14.97
CA PHE A 56 -1.75 -8.92 15.75
C PHE A 56 -3.11 -9.35 15.18
N GLY A 57 -3.28 -9.28 13.85
CA GLY A 57 -4.51 -9.67 13.18
C GLY A 57 -4.84 -11.16 13.37
N ILE A 58 -3.86 -12.04 13.16
CA ILE A 58 -4.02 -13.49 13.42
C ILE A 58 -4.33 -13.73 14.90
N THR A 59 -3.63 -13.06 15.81
CA THR A 59 -3.88 -13.21 17.25
C THR A 59 -5.30 -12.78 17.62
N CYS A 60 -5.75 -11.62 17.15
CA CYS A 60 -7.13 -11.13 17.35
C CYS A 60 -8.15 -12.11 16.80
N PHE A 61 -7.94 -12.63 15.59
CA PHE A 61 -8.84 -13.63 15.01
C PHE A 61 -8.86 -14.96 15.78
N CYS A 62 -7.70 -15.51 16.14
CA CYS A 62 -7.64 -16.76 16.89
C CYS A 62 -8.27 -16.61 18.28
N VAL A 63 -7.98 -15.50 18.98
CA VAL A 63 -8.58 -15.19 20.28
C VAL A 63 -10.08 -15.01 20.12
N GLY A 64 -10.54 -14.24 19.13
CA GLY A 64 -11.96 -14.00 18.86
C GLY A 64 -12.74 -15.27 18.53
N VAL A 65 -12.21 -16.14 17.67
CA VAL A 65 -12.82 -17.44 17.34
C VAL A 65 -12.86 -18.36 18.56
N GLN A 66 -11.77 -18.46 19.32
CA GLN A 66 -11.74 -19.29 20.52
C GLN A 66 -12.75 -18.77 21.55
N ASN A 67 -12.96 -17.47 21.62
CA ASN A 67 -13.83 -16.84 22.59
C ASN A 67 -15.29 -16.78 22.14
N SER A 68 -15.59 -16.96 20.85
CA SER A 68 -16.93 -16.85 20.24
C SER A 68 -18.05 -17.63 20.92
N TYR A 69 -17.77 -18.72 21.63
CA TYR A 69 -18.78 -19.47 22.39
C TYR A 69 -19.22 -18.78 23.68
N MET A 70 -18.42 -17.85 24.22
CA MET A 70 -18.73 -17.08 25.43
C MET A 70 -19.52 -15.80 25.14
N TYR A 71 -19.63 -15.38 23.87
CA TYR A 71 -20.24 -14.09 23.49
C TYR A 71 -21.35 -14.30 22.47
N GLU A 72 -22.51 -13.67 22.68
CA GLU A 72 -23.56 -13.58 21.65
C GLU A 72 -23.14 -12.68 20.46
N GLU A 73 -22.09 -11.87 20.65
CA GLU A 73 -21.52 -10.98 19.64
C GLU A 73 -20.05 -11.34 19.43
N VAL A 74 -19.75 -12.06 18.34
CA VAL A 74 -18.37 -12.38 17.98
C VAL A 74 -17.79 -11.18 17.25
N ASN A 75 -16.64 -10.67 17.71
CA ASN A 75 -15.94 -9.55 17.11
C ASN A 75 -14.43 -9.77 17.26
N CYS A 76 -13.63 -9.36 16.28
CA CYS A 76 -12.39 -10.02 15.78
C CYS A 76 -12.62 -11.20 14.81
N SER A 77 -13.87 -11.57 14.48
CA SER A 77 -14.22 -12.76 13.67
C SER A 77 -14.72 -12.40 12.27
N ASP A 78 -14.94 -11.13 12.02
CA ASP A 78 -15.54 -10.53 10.83
C ASP A 78 -14.60 -10.67 9.61
N GLY A 79 -13.36 -11.09 9.86
CA GLY A 79 -12.31 -11.31 8.87
C GLY A 79 -11.57 -10.04 8.50
N THR A 80 -12.12 -8.85 8.75
CA THR A 80 -11.49 -7.54 8.47
C THR A 80 -10.13 -7.39 9.16
N ASP A 81 -10.05 -7.83 10.42
CA ASP A 81 -8.86 -7.75 11.28
C ASP A 81 -7.70 -8.62 10.82
N VAL A 82 -7.95 -9.58 9.93
CA VAL A 82 -6.94 -10.46 9.32
C VAL A 82 -6.71 -10.11 7.86
N PHE A 83 -7.79 -9.83 7.13
CA PHE A 83 -7.74 -9.55 5.70
C PHE A 83 -6.88 -8.32 5.40
N VAL A 84 -7.09 -7.21 6.12
CA VAL A 84 -6.36 -5.97 5.86
C VAL A 84 -4.87 -6.10 6.19
N PRO A 85 -4.45 -6.71 7.32
CA PRO A 85 -3.04 -7.03 7.55
C PRO A 85 -2.40 -7.96 6.51
N ILE A 86 -3.12 -8.97 6.03
CA ILE A 86 -2.64 -9.84 4.95
C ILE A 86 -2.43 -9.04 3.66
N ALA A 87 -3.41 -8.20 3.28
CA ALA A 87 -3.33 -7.38 2.09
C ALA A 87 -2.17 -6.35 2.16
N ASN A 88 -1.94 -5.74 3.34
CA ASN A 88 -0.77 -4.88 3.57
C ASN A 88 0.54 -5.66 3.40
N SER A 89 0.59 -6.93 3.82
CA SER A 89 1.81 -7.75 3.69
C SER A 89 2.09 -8.16 2.25
N ILE A 90 1.06 -8.53 1.49
CA ILE A 90 1.19 -8.77 0.04
C ILE A 90 1.69 -7.50 -0.64
N THR A 91 1.11 -6.34 -0.32
CA THR A 91 1.52 -5.05 -0.87
C THR A 91 2.99 -4.75 -0.54
N ALA A 92 3.39 -4.89 0.73
CA ALA A 92 4.77 -4.66 1.15
C ALA A 92 5.76 -5.63 0.48
N PHE A 93 5.36 -6.88 0.25
CA PHE A 93 6.17 -7.85 -0.50
C PHE A 93 6.39 -7.43 -1.95
N ILE A 94 5.37 -6.90 -2.63
CA ILE A 94 5.51 -6.33 -3.98
C ILE A 94 6.48 -5.13 -3.96
N GLY A 95 6.45 -4.31 -2.90
CA GLY A 95 7.44 -3.25 -2.68
C GLY A 95 8.87 -3.78 -2.58
N LEU A 96 9.09 -4.89 -1.85
CA LEU A 96 10.41 -5.54 -1.79
C LEU A 96 10.85 -6.07 -3.16
N LEU A 97 9.93 -6.63 -3.95
CA LEU A 97 10.22 -7.03 -5.33
C LEU A 97 10.61 -5.85 -6.19
N ALA A 98 9.99 -4.68 -6.01
CA ALA A 98 10.36 -3.45 -6.71
C ALA A 98 11.79 -2.98 -6.36
N LEU A 99 12.22 -3.12 -5.10
CA LEU A 99 13.60 -2.84 -4.70
C LEU A 99 14.59 -3.84 -5.32
N LYS A 100 14.24 -5.12 -5.35
CA LYS A 100 15.11 -6.18 -5.88
C LYS A 100 15.22 -6.13 -7.41
N GLN A 101 14.13 -5.82 -8.09
CA GLN A 101 14.01 -5.79 -9.54
C GLN A 101 13.89 -4.34 -10.04
N GLY A 102 14.79 -3.46 -9.60
CA GLY A 102 14.75 -2.03 -9.96
C GLY A 102 14.87 -1.74 -11.47
N HIS A 103 15.31 -2.71 -12.28
CA HIS A 103 15.29 -2.60 -13.75
C HIS A 103 13.87 -2.77 -14.33
N ILE A 104 12.93 -3.33 -13.56
CA ILE A 104 11.52 -3.55 -13.95
C ILE A 104 10.65 -2.53 -13.20
N ALA A 105 10.26 -1.45 -13.87
CA ALA A 105 9.40 -0.43 -13.25
C ALA A 105 7.99 -0.94 -12.92
N TRP A 106 7.56 -2.07 -13.50
CA TRP A 106 6.23 -2.64 -13.28
C TRP A 106 5.95 -2.97 -11.81
N ASN A 107 6.92 -3.53 -11.10
CA ASN A 107 6.76 -3.83 -9.68
C ASN A 107 6.57 -2.57 -8.83
N GLY A 108 7.29 -1.49 -9.15
CA GLY A 108 7.10 -0.20 -8.51
C GLY A 108 5.72 0.39 -8.79
N PHE A 109 5.24 0.27 -10.03
CA PHE A 109 3.90 0.70 -10.41
C PHE A 109 2.79 -0.10 -9.71
N LEU A 110 2.90 -1.43 -9.66
CA LEU A 110 1.96 -2.28 -8.93
C LEU A 110 1.97 -1.95 -7.44
N HIS A 111 3.15 -1.79 -6.84
CA HIS A 111 3.28 -1.39 -5.44
C HIS A 111 2.60 -0.04 -5.16
N PHE A 112 2.75 0.94 -6.06
CA PHE A 112 2.04 2.22 -5.98
C PHE A 112 0.52 2.06 -6.03
N LEU A 113 0.00 1.28 -6.99
CA LEU A 113 -1.43 1.04 -7.12
C LEU A 113 -2.01 0.36 -5.87
N PHE A 114 -1.31 -0.66 -5.38
CA PHE A 114 -1.71 -1.35 -4.16
C PHE A 114 -1.60 -0.44 -2.92
N CYS A 115 -0.59 0.43 -2.81
CA CYS A 115 -0.53 1.42 -1.74
C CYS A 115 -1.77 2.34 -1.74
N ILE A 116 -2.23 2.80 -2.90
CA ILE A 116 -3.45 3.62 -3.01
C ILE A 116 -4.67 2.84 -2.51
N ILE A 117 -4.83 1.60 -2.96
CA ILE A 117 -5.94 0.74 -2.53
C ILE A 117 -5.86 0.52 -1.01
N MET A 118 -4.68 0.22 -0.48
CA MET A 118 -4.46 -0.03 0.94
C MET A 118 -4.69 1.21 1.82
N ILE A 119 -4.52 2.44 1.31
CA ILE A 119 -4.90 3.65 2.06
C ILE A 119 -6.39 3.58 2.44
N PHE A 120 -7.28 3.24 1.50
CA PHE A 120 -8.71 3.15 1.78
C PHE A 120 -9.04 2.00 2.73
N TYR A 121 -8.46 0.82 2.51
CA TYR A 121 -8.68 -0.33 3.40
C TYR A 121 -8.16 -0.08 4.82
N ASN A 122 -6.98 0.55 4.97
CA ASN A 122 -6.44 0.89 6.28
C ASN A 122 -7.31 1.94 6.99
N ILE A 123 -7.87 2.92 6.29
CA ILE A 123 -8.81 3.89 6.91
C ILE A 123 -10.03 3.15 7.46
N LEU A 124 -10.65 2.29 6.65
CA LEU A 124 -11.83 1.53 7.07
C LEU A 124 -11.51 0.62 8.26
N ALA A 125 -10.40 -0.11 8.20
CA ALA A 125 -9.99 -1.01 9.28
C ALA A 125 -9.62 -0.27 10.58
N VAL A 126 -8.95 0.89 10.49
CA VAL A 126 -8.66 1.72 11.67
C VAL A 126 -9.95 2.21 12.33
N ILE A 127 -10.92 2.67 11.53
CA ILE A 127 -12.22 3.12 12.06
C ILE A 127 -12.94 1.95 12.73
N ASP A 128 -13.02 0.81 12.05
CA ASP A 128 -13.71 -0.39 12.53
C ASP A 128 -13.11 -0.88 13.86
N THR A 129 -11.82 -1.20 13.88
CA THR A 129 -11.10 -1.62 15.10
C THR A 129 -11.20 -0.60 16.24
N SER A 130 -11.15 0.70 15.94
CA SER A 130 -11.32 1.75 16.96
C SER A 130 -12.74 1.80 17.54
N LEU A 131 -13.77 1.56 16.72
CA LEU A 131 -15.15 1.47 17.18
C LEU A 131 -15.36 0.22 18.04
N MET A 132 -14.72 -0.88 17.69
CA MET A 132 -14.75 -2.12 18.46
C MET A 132 -14.05 -1.97 19.81
N ALA A 133 -12.86 -1.36 19.85
CA ALA A 133 -12.20 -1.01 21.10
C ALA A 133 -13.09 -0.16 22.03
N LYS A 134 -13.81 0.83 21.46
CA LYS A 134 -14.76 1.65 22.22
C LYS A 134 -15.97 0.85 22.71
N ARG A 135 -16.45 -0.10 21.93
CA ARG A 135 -17.54 -1.00 22.31
C ARG A 135 -17.13 -1.85 23.51
N TRP A 136 -15.95 -2.46 23.47
CA TRP A 136 -15.41 -3.24 24.59
C TRP A 136 -15.18 -2.39 25.83
N GLY A 137 -14.75 -1.13 25.66
CA GLY A 137 -14.59 -0.19 26.77
C GLY A 137 -15.88 0.02 27.57
N LYS A 138 -17.06 -0.07 26.94
CA LYS A 138 -18.36 0.00 27.64
C LYS A 138 -18.67 -1.26 28.45
N TRP A 139 -18.08 -2.39 28.10
CA TRP A 139 -18.24 -3.67 28.80
C TRP A 139 -17.30 -3.81 30.00
N VAL A 140 -16.22 -3.02 30.06
CA VAL A 140 -15.26 -3.03 31.19
C VAL A 140 -15.96 -2.70 32.51
N ASP A 141 -16.80 -1.67 32.53
CA ASP A 141 -17.53 -1.24 33.73
C ASP A 141 -18.91 -1.88 33.87
N HIS A 142 -19.26 -2.85 33.01
CA HIS A 142 -20.61 -3.41 33.01
C HIS A 142 -20.82 -4.31 34.25
N PRO A 143 -21.92 -4.18 35.00
CA PRO A 143 -22.16 -4.93 36.23
C PRO A 143 -22.37 -6.45 36.04
N ARG A 144 -22.27 -6.96 34.80
CA ARG A 144 -22.36 -8.38 34.45
C ARG A 144 -20.99 -8.98 34.12
N THR A 145 -19.91 -8.20 34.23
CA THR A 145 -18.55 -8.63 33.91
C THR A 145 -17.78 -8.78 35.21
N ASP A 146 -17.83 -9.98 35.75
CA ASP A 146 -17.07 -10.47 36.90
C ASP A 146 -15.61 -10.82 36.55
N GLN A 147 -15.18 -10.55 35.31
CA GLN A 147 -13.88 -10.89 34.75
C GLN A 147 -13.32 -9.77 33.87
N ASN A 148 -11.98 -9.57 33.89
CA ASN A 148 -11.26 -8.51 33.16
C ASN A 148 -11.04 -8.81 31.66
N TRP A 149 -11.76 -9.78 31.08
CA TRP A 149 -11.61 -10.10 29.66
C TRP A 149 -11.91 -8.91 28.72
N PRO A 150 -12.87 -7.99 28.98
CA PRO A 150 -13.15 -6.90 28.04
C PRO A 150 -11.98 -5.94 27.89
N GLU A 151 -11.22 -5.75 28.97
CA GLU A 151 -10.03 -4.91 28.96
C GLU A 151 -8.96 -5.46 28.00
N SER A 152 -8.79 -6.79 27.95
CA SER A 152 -7.88 -7.45 27.02
C SER A 152 -8.24 -7.16 25.56
N PHE A 153 -9.53 -7.20 25.22
CA PHE A 153 -10.01 -6.88 23.86
C PHE A 153 -9.84 -5.40 23.52
N VAL A 154 -10.08 -4.49 24.47
CA VAL A 154 -9.79 -3.05 24.29
C VAL A 154 -8.34 -2.84 23.89
N TRP A 155 -7.39 -3.44 24.62
CA TRP A 155 -5.96 -3.31 24.34
C TRP A 155 -5.57 -3.95 23.01
N MET A 156 -6.16 -5.10 22.68
CA MET A 156 -5.89 -5.79 21.43
C MET A 156 -6.34 -4.97 20.22
N ASP A 157 -7.58 -4.46 20.24
CA ASP A 157 -8.14 -3.65 19.15
C ASP A 157 -7.40 -2.32 19.01
N TRP A 158 -7.03 -1.66 20.12
CA TRP A 158 -6.20 -0.44 20.06
C TRP A 158 -4.80 -0.70 19.51
N SER A 159 -4.19 -1.82 19.88
CA SER A 159 -2.87 -2.21 19.36
C SER A 159 -2.94 -2.48 17.85
N LEU A 160 -3.99 -3.17 17.40
CA LEU A 160 -4.22 -3.42 15.98
C LEU A 160 -4.50 -2.11 15.21
N ALA A 161 -5.38 -1.26 15.74
CA ALA A 161 -5.69 0.05 15.18
C ALA A 161 -4.43 0.93 15.05
N PHE A 162 -3.56 0.92 16.05
CA PHE A 162 -2.28 1.65 16.01
C PHE A 162 -1.38 1.14 14.89
N VAL A 163 -1.21 -0.18 14.76
CA VAL A 163 -0.38 -0.77 13.69
C VAL A 163 -0.97 -0.48 12.30
N LEU A 164 -2.29 -0.57 12.13
CA LEU A 164 -2.98 -0.22 10.89
C LEU A 164 -2.83 1.28 10.55
N PHE A 165 -2.86 2.15 11.57
CA PHE A 165 -2.62 3.58 11.39
C PHE A 165 -1.17 3.87 10.98
N CYS A 166 -0.18 3.17 11.55
CA CYS A 166 1.21 3.24 11.08
C CYS A 166 1.33 2.81 9.62
N ASN A 167 0.70 1.69 9.23
CA ASN A 167 0.68 1.23 7.83
C ASN A 167 0.02 2.27 6.91
N LEU A 168 -1.08 2.89 7.32
CA LEU A 168 -1.72 3.98 6.59
C LEU A 168 -0.74 5.13 6.30
N LEU A 169 -0.04 5.63 7.33
CA LEU A 169 0.92 6.71 7.17
C LEU A 169 2.07 6.32 6.22
N ILE A 170 2.56 5.09 6.32
CA ILE A 170 3.62 4.58 5.45
C ILE A 170 3.12 4.47 4.00
N CYS A 171 1.91 3.95 3.76
CA CYS A 171 1.31 3.90 2.42
C CYS A 171 1.11 5.30 1.82
N CYS A 172 0.66 6.27 2.62
CA CYS A 172 0.53 7.67 2.19
C CYS A 172 1.88 8.27 1.80
N MET A 173 2.91 8.07 2.62
CA MET A 173 4.27 8.53 2.35
C MET A 173 4.84 7.88 1.08
N LEU A 174 4.71 6.56 0.93
CA LEU A 174 5.18 5.82 -0.25
C LEU A 174 4.46 6.27 -1.52
N THR A 175 3.15 6.49 -1.46
CA THR A 175 2.35 7.01 -2.58
C THR A 175 2.83 8.41 -2.97
N PHE A 176 3.07 9.28 -1.98
CA PHE A 176 3.59 10.63 -2.23
C PHE A 176 4.98 10.61 -2.89
N ILE A 177 5.88 9.73 -2.44
CA ILE A 177 7.21 9.57 -3.04
C ILE A 177 7.11 9.09 -4.50
N HIS A 178 6.21 8.15 -4.80
CA HIS A 178 5.99 7.72 -6.19
C HIS A 178 5.46 8.84 -7.08
N ILE A 179 4.58 9.71 -6.55
CA ILE A 179 4.09 10.88 -7.28
C ILE A 179 5.24 11.85 -7.59
N ILE A 180 6.10 12.13 -6.60
CA ILE A 180 7.30 12.95 -6.81
C ILE A 180 8.21 12.33 -7.85
N TYR A 181 8.51 11.03 -7.73
CA TYR A 181 9.31 10.28 -8.70
C TYR A 181 8.73 10.43 -10.12
N HIS A 182 7.44 10.19 -10.28
CA HIS A 182 6.79 10.28 -11.58
C HIS A 182 6.86 11.70 -12.15
N ARG A 183 6.62 12.72 -11.31
CA ARG A 183 6.71 14.14 -11.73
C ARG A 183 8.12 14.51 -12.15
N ASP A 184 9.11 14.15 -11.35
CA ASP A 184 10.51 14.52 -11.55
C ASP A 184 11.11 13.77 -12.76
N TRP A 185 10.70 12.51 -12.98
CA TRP A 185 11.02 11.73 -14.17
C TRP A 185 10.48 12.39 -15.45
N CYS A 186 9.18 12.73 -15.48
CA CYS A 186 8.59 13.47 -16.60
C CYS A 186 9.25 14.83 -16.84
N GLY A 187 9.76 15.46 -15.78
CA GLY A 187 10.58 16.67 -15.88
C GLY A 187 11.95 16.41 -16.50
N TRP A 188 12.61 15.32 -16.11
CA TRP A 188 13.91 14.92 -16.64
C TRP A 188 13.84 14.50 -18.12
N GLN A 189 12.87 13.67 -18.52
CA GLN A 189 12.72 13.29 -19.94
C GLN A 189 12.55 14.51 -20.84
N ARG A 190 11.68 15.45 -20.44
CA ARG A 190 11.49 16.72 -21.19
C ARG A 190 12.75 17.58 -21.29
N ARG A 191 13.69 17.47 -20.33
CA ARG A 191 14.99 18.16 -20.40
C ARG A 191 15.96 17.43 -21.33
N ARG A 192 15.97 16.10 -21.29
CA ARG A 192 16.80 15.27 -22.16
C ARG A 192 16.41 15.42 -23.63
N GLU A 193 15.11 15.36 -23.95
CA GLU A 193 14.59 15.59 -25.30
C GLU A 193 14.97 16.97 -25.83
N ARG A 194 14.81 18.02 -25.01
CA ARG A 194 15.25 19.37 -25.38
C ARG A 194 16.75 19.45 -25.66
N SER A 195 17.57 18.80 -24.83
CA SER A 195 19.03 18.80 -25.02
C SER A 195 19.44 18.08 -26.31
N LEU A 196 18.79 16.97 -26.65
CA LEU A 196 19.00 16.25 -27.91
C LEU A 196 18.59 17.08 -29.12
N LEU A 197 17.44 17.76 -29.05
CA LEU A 197 16.99 18.65 -30.12
C LEU A 197 17.97 19.81 -30.36
N VAL A 198 18.49 20.41 -29.29
CA VAL A 198 19.51 21.47 -29.38
C VAL A 198 20.81 20.95 -29.99
N SER A 199 21.30 19.79 -29.54
CA SER A 199 22.51 19.17 -30.09
C SER A 199 22.35 18.81 -31.57
N ASN A 200 21.22 18.24 -31.98
CA ASN A 200 20.95 17.92 -33.38
C ASN A 200 20.85 19.18 -34.24
N ALA A 201 20.24 20.25 -33.73
CA ALA A 201 20.16 21.53 -34.43
C ALA A 201 21.54 22.21 -34.58
N GLN A 202 22.46 21.98 -33.63
CA GLN A 202 23.85 22.45 -33.74
C GLN A 202 24.63 21.63 -34.77
N ASN A 203 24.52 20.30 -34.74
CA ASN A 203 25.19 19.41 -35.69
C ASN A 203 24.68 19.61 -37.13
N ALA A 204 23.41 19.96 -37.32
CA ALA A 204 22.86 20.28 -38.64
C ALA A 204 23.36 21.63 -39.21
N ARG A 205 23.99 22.47 -38.39
CA ARG A 205 24.52 23.79 -38.79
C ARG A 205 26.05 23.81 -38.96
N SER A 206 26.73 22.75 -38.55
CA SER A 206 28.17 22.55 -38.79
C SER A 206 28.36 21.76 -40.09
N PRO A 207 28.73 22.42 -41.21
CA PRO A 207 29.10 21.74 -42.45
C PRO A 207 30.39 20.93 -42.33
#